data_AF-A0A9X8VLW9-F1
#
_entry.id   AF-A0A9X8VLW9-F1
#
_cell.length_a   1.000
_cell.length_b   1.000
_cell.length_c   1.000
_cell.angle_alpha   90.00
_cell.angle_beta   90.00
_cell.angle_gamma   90.00
#
_symmetry.space_group_name_H-M   'P 1'
#
loop_
_entity.id
_entity.type
_entity.pdbx_description
1 polymer ?
#
loop_
_entity_poly.entity_id
_entity_poly.type
_entity_poly.pdbx_seq_one_letter_code
_entity_poly.pdbx_strand_id
1 'polypeptide(L)' 'MAHDSNAENLRAELKSLADTLEEVLNSSTDKPKAELEKLRSKAEGALKETRARLSDAGDKLAS' A
#
# COMPACT_ATOMS: atom_id res chain seq x y z
N MET A 1 5.03 -10.52 -21.77
CA MET A 1 6.14 -10.15 -20.87
C MET A 1 5.86 -8.87 -20.08
N ALA A 2 5.55 -7.72 -20.71
CA ALA A 2 5.28 -6.47 -19.97
C ALA A 2 4.06 -6.50 -19.04
N HIS A 3 3.01 -7.25 -19.41
CA HIS A 3 1.79 -7.37 -18.60
C HIS A 3 1.98 -8.18 -17.32
N ASP A 4 2.82 -9.23 -17.36
CA ASP A 4 3.19 -10.00 -16.16
C ASP A 4 4.07 -9.17 -15.22
N SER A 5 5.01 -8.39 -15.75
CA SER A 5 5.87 -7.51 -14.95
C SER A 5 5.06 -6.45 -14.18
N ASN A 6 4.02 -5.88 -14.78
CA ASN A 6 3.14 -4.94 -14.09
C ASN A 6 2.30 -5.60 -13.00
N ALA A 7 1.80 -6.82 -13.25
CA ALA A 7 1.02 -7.57 -12.27
C ALA A 7 1.88 -8.01 -11.07
N GLU A 8 3.14 -8.39 -11.29
CA GLU A 8 4.08 -8.75 -10.22
C GLU A 8 4.50 -7.53 -9.39
N ASN A 9 4.78 -6.39 -10.04
CA ASN A 9 5.07 -5.13 -9.33
C ASN A 9 3.88 -4.69 -8.46
N LEU A 10 2.66 -4.77 -8.99
CA LEU A 10 1.45 -4.46 -8.24
C LEU A 10 1.25 -5.40 -7.04
N ARG A 11 1.51 -6.70 -7.19
CA ARG A 11 1.46 -7.66 -6.07
C ARG A 11 2.51 -7.35 -5.00
N ALA A 12 3.72 -6.96 -5.41
CA ALA A 12 4.78 -6.57 -4.47
C ALA A 12 4.42 -5.30 -3.68
N GLU A 13 3.85 -4.30 -4.34
CA GLU A 13 3.38 -3.07 -3.69
C GLU A 13 2.20 -3.34 -2.73
N LEU A 14 1.22 -4.14 -3.14
CA LEU A 14 0.11 -4.57 -2.28
C LEU A 14 0.59 -5.34 -1.05
N LYS A 15 1.60 -6.20 -1.22
CA LYS A 15 2.23 -6.92 -0.11
C LYS A 15 2.94 -5.98 0.86
N SER A 16 3.73 -5.03 0.34
CA SER A 16 4.41 -4.03 1.18
C SER A 16 3.43 -3.16 1.97
N LEU A 17 2.28 -2.83 1.38
CA LEU A 17 1.20 -2.12 2.05
C LEU A 17 0.56 -2.94 3.18
N ALA A 18 0.30 -4.23 2.94
CA ALA A 18 -0.23 -5.15 3.95
C ALA A 18 0.73 -5.34 5.12
N ASP A 19 2.01 -5.56 4.83
CA ASP A 19 3.07 -5.72 5.84
C ASP A 19 3.20 -4.42 6.69
N THR A 20 3.05 -3.24 6.08
CA THR A 20 3.05 -1.94 6.80
C THR A 20 1.82 -1.77 7.71
N LEU A 21 0.64 -2.19 7.25
CA LEU A 21 -0.59 -2.15 8.04
C LEU A 21 -0.54 -3.10 9.24
N GLU A 22 0.04 -4.28 9.05
CA GLU A 22 0.26 -5.25 10.13
C GLU A 22 1.25 -4.70 11.18
N GLU A 23 2.31 -4.01 10.76
CA GLU A 23 3.22 -3.31 11.68
C GLU A 23 2.51 -2.20 12.48
N VAL A 24 1.58 -1.46 11.85
CA VAL A 24 0.76 -0.45 12.54
C VAL A 24 -0.13 -1.09 13.60
N LEU A 25 -0.83 -2.16 13.24
CA LEU A 25 -1.73 -2.86 14.14
C LEU A 25 -0.96 -3.49 15.31
N ASN A 26 0.16 -4.15 15.04
CA ASN A 26 0.98 -4.82 16.06
C ASN A 26 1.75 -3.85 16.97
N SER A 27 1.96 -2.60 16.57
CA SER A 27 2.65 -1.60 17.40
C SER A 27 1.72 -0.63 18.15
N SER A 28 0.40 -0.86 18.07
CA SER A 28 -0.63 0.01 18.65
C SER A 28 -0.83 -0.10 20.16
N THR A 29 -0.18 -1.05 20.83
CA THR A 29 -0.33 -1.28 22.27
C THR A 29 0.68 -0.54 23.16
N ASP A 30 1.83 -0.10 22.62
CA ASP A 30 2.94 0.48 23.43
C ASP A 30 3.51 1.83 22.92
N LYS A 31 3.00 2.39 21.82
CA LYS A 31 3.55 3.63 21.23
C LYS A 31 2.79 4.91 21.62
N PRO A 32 3.47 6.06 21.75
CA PRO A 32 2.82 7.36 21.93
C PRO A 32 1.83 7.67 20.79
N LYS A 33 0.68 8.28 21.10
CA LYS A 33 -0.37 8.65 20.12
C LYS A 33 0.18 9.33 18.85
N ALA A 34 1.17 10.21 19.00
CA ALA A 34 1.78 10.91 17.87
C ALA A 34 2.50 9.98 16.88
N GLU A 35 3.18 8.94 17.39
CA GLU A 35 3.84 7.94 16.54
C GLU A 35 2.82 7.05 15.84
N LEU A 36 1.70 6.74 16.50
CA LEU A 36 0.58 6.01 15.88
C LEU A 36 -0.10 6.81 14.77
N GLU A 37 -0.35 8.11 14.98
CA GLU A 37 -0.93 8.98 13.96
C GLU A 37 -0.01 9.14 12.74
N LYS A 38 1.31 9.24 12.96
CA LYS A 38 2.30 9.29 11.89
C LYS A 38 2.33 8.00 11.09
N LEU A 39 2.28 6.85 11.77
CA LEU A 39 2.27 5.54 11.14
C LEU A 39 0.97 5.30 10.35
N ARG A 40 -0.18 5.71 10.90
CA ARG A 40 -1.48 5.70 10.23
C ARG A 40 -1.46 6.58 8.97
N SER A 41 -0.89 7.78 9.05
CA SER A 41 -0.78 8.69 7.91
C SER A 41 0.09 8.10 6.79
N LYS A 42 1.19 7.42 7.15
CA LYS A 42 2.05 6.72 6.19
C LYS A 42 1.33 5.56 5.51
N ALA A 43 0.58 4.76 6.27
CA ALA A 43 -0.24 3.67 5.73
C ALA A 43 -1.33 4.20 4.77
N GLU A 44 -1.98 5.30 5.13
CA GLU A 44 -3.02 5.93 4.31
C GLU A 44 -2.47 6.50 3.00
N GLY A 45 -1.25 7.07 3.04
CA GLY A 45 -0.53 7.53 1.85
C GLY A 45 -0.18 6.39 0.89
N ALA A 46 0.44 5.33 1.41
CA ALA A 46 0.78 4.14 0.62
C ALA A 46 -0.49 3.51 -0.01
N LEU A 47 -1.60 3.44 0.74
CA LEU A 47 -2.86 2.88 0.24
C LEU A 47 -3.47 3.71 -0.90
N LYS A 48 -3.37 5.05 -0.82
CA LYS A 48 -3.81 5.95 -1.90
C LYS A 48 -2.96 5.76 -3.16
N GLU A 49 -1.64 5.65 -3.01
CA GLU A 49 -0.73 5.48 -4.13
C GLU A 49 -0.95 4.15 -4.85
N THR A 50 -1.11 3.05 -4.10
CA THR A 50 -1.43 1.75 -4.69
C THR A 50 -2.77 1.77 -5.43
N ARG A 51 -3.80 2.43 -4.88
CA ARG A 51 -5.10 2.58 -5.57
C ARG A 51 -4.99 3.37 -6.87
N ALA A 52 -4.23 4.47 -6.88
CA ALA A 52 -4.04 5.27 -8.09
C ALA A 52 -3.36 4.46 -9.19
N ARG A 53 -2.28 3.74 -8.85
CA ARG A 53 -1.55 2.87 -9.79
C ARG A 53 -2.41 1.70 -10.29
N LEU A 54 -3.25 1.14 -9.43
CA LEU A 54 -4.20 0.09 -9.83
C LEU A 54 -5.25 0.62 -10.81
N SER A 55 -5.75 1.84 -10.58
CA SER A 55 -6.68 2.50 -11.50
C SER A 55 -6.03 2.74 -12.86
N ASP A 56 -4.82 3.33 -12.87
CA ASP A 56 -4.05 3.56 -14.09
C ASP A 56 -3.74 2.26 -14.84
N ALA A 57 -3.42 1.19 -14.11
CA ALA A 57 -3.22 -0.12 -14.70
C ALA A 57 -4.53 -0.67 -15.27
N GLY A 58 -5.65 -0.57 -14.56
CA GLY A 58 -6.98 -0.98 -15.02
C GLY A 58 -7.42 -0.25 -16.28
N ASP A 59 -7.21 1.06 -16.33
CA ASP A 59 -7.54 1.89 -17.50
C ASP A 59 -6.73 1.49 -18.73
N LYS A 60 -5.44 1.19 -18.56
CA LYS A 60 -4.57 0.68 -19.64
C LYS A 60 -4.93 -0.73 -20.13
N LEU A 61 -5.65 -1.51 -19.33
CA LEU A 61 -6.14 -2.84 -19.70
C LEU A 61 -7.52 -2.80 -20.36
N ALA A 62 -8.29 -1.74 -20.09
CA ALA A 62 -9.60 -1.51 -20.68
C ALA A 62 -9.54 -0.74 -22.02
N SER A 63 -8.40 -0.12 -22.35
CA SER A 63 -8.12 0.58 -23.61
C SER A 63 -7.52 -0.33 -24.68
#